data_AF-A0A7Y3AS41-F1
#
_entry.id   AF-A0A7Y3AS41-F1
#
_cell.length_a   1.000
_cell.length_b   1.000
_cell.length_c   1.000
_cell.angle_alpha   90.00
_cell.angle_beta   90.00
_cell.angle_gamma   90.00
#
_symmetry.space_group_name_H-M   'P 1'
#
loop_
_entity.id
_entity.type
_entity.pdbx_description
1 polymer ?
#
loop_
_entity_poly.entity_id
_entity_poly.type
_entity_poly.pdbx_seq_one_letter_code
_entity_poly.pdbx_strand_id
1 'polypeptide(L)'
;NEQWGMVGDVFVVGCELPESCVYPEFNELNSDMSDSRYNTELGIYKEHCGLDNLTLAWGHDEYLYQVLKHHKDNLIPEAGMVMIRYHSFYPWHSGGSYTSLLCAKDKEYLNWIRDFNKYDLYTKSNKTYDLDEIKDYYLPIANKYLGTGPIFW
;
A
#
# COMPACT_ATOMS: atom_id res chain seq x y z
N ASN A 1 -0.35 -13.48 17.16
CA ASN A 1 -0.10 -12.18 17.83
C ASN A 1 0.95 -11.32 17.12
N GLU A 2 1.11 -11.44 15.80
CA GLU A 2 2.11 -10.69 15.02
C GLU A 2 1.42 -9.79 13.99
N GLN A 3 0.46 -8.99 14.44
CA GLN A 3 -0.29 -8.09 13.53
C GLN A 3 0.61 -7.03 12.89
N TRP A 4 1.73 -6.68 13.52
CA TRP A 4 2.72 -5.73 13.01
C TRP A 4 3.36 -6.15 11.68
N GLY A 5 3.29 -7.43 11.31
CA GLY A 5 3.72 -7.93 9.99
C GLY A 5 2.59 -8.05 8.96
N MET A 6 1.39 -7.53 9.26
CA MET A 6 0.20 -7.66 8.40
C MET A 6 -0.54 -6.33 8.20
N VAL A 7 -0.73 -5.53 9.25
CA VAL A 7 -1.55 -4.31 9.23
C VAL A 7 -0.75 -3.07 9.62
N GLY A 8 -1.33 -1.89 9.36
CA GLY A 8 -0.76 -0.60 9.74
C GLY A 8 -0.13 0.13 8.55
N ASP A 9 0.28 1.37 8.81
CA ASP A 9 0.96 2.20 7.80
C ASP A 9 2.28 1.56 7.40
N VAL A 10 2.58 1.58 6.10
CA VAL A 10 3.83 1.04 5.55
C VAL A 10 4.82 2.16 5.23
N PHE A 11 6.10 1.80 5.16
CA PHE A 11 7.21 2.68 4.85
C PHE A 11 8.22 1.96 3.95
N VAL A 12 9.14 2.70 3.34
CA VAL A 12 10.20 2.11 2.50
C VAL A 12 11.25 1.50 3.41
N VAL A 13 11.63 0.24 3.18
CA VAL A 13 12.75 -0.40 3.86
C VAL A 13 14.03 -0.22 3.06
N GLY A 14 15.20 -0.21 3.69
CA GLY A 14 16.48 -0.03 3.00
C GLY A 14 16.83 1.41 2.62
N CYS A 15 16.09 2.39 3.12
CA CYS A 15 16.45 3.82 3.18
C CYS A 15 15.99 4.43 4.51
N GLU A 16 16.36 5.67 4.77
CA GLU A 16 16.00 6.39 5.99
C GLU A 16 14.47 6.45 6.18
N LEU A 17 14.04 6.23 7.43
CA LEU A 17 12.62 6.35 7.80
C LEU A 17 12.28 7.82 8.05
N PRO A 18 11.23 8.38 7.41
CA PRO A 18 10.89 9.77 7.56
C PRO A 18 10.18 10.05 8.90
N GLU A 19 10.27 11.31 9.35
CA GLU A 19 9.52 11.85 10.50
C GLU A 19 7.99 11.84 10.28
N SER A 20 7.53 11.61 9.05
CA SER A 20 6.11 11.48 8.72
C SER A 20 5.53 10.08 9.02
N CYS A 21 6.38 9.10 9.37
CA CYS A 21 5.93 7.84 9.94
C CYS A 21 5.15 8.10 11.24
N VAL A 22 4.16 7.26 11.54
CA VAL A 22 3.46 7.33 12.83
C VAL A 22 4.39 6.86 13.94
N TYR A 23 4.51 7.65 15.00
CA TYR A 23 5.47 7.48 16.10
C TYR A 23 6.94 7.43 15.65
N PRO A 24 7.44 8.49 14.99
CA PRO A 24 8.80 8.52 14.45
C PRO A 24 9.87 8.43 15.55
N GLU A 25 9.54 8.73 16.81
CA GLU A 25 10.43 8.53 17.96
C GLU A 25 10.89 7.07 18.13
N PHE A 26 10.21 6.09 17.52
CA PHE A 26 10.62 4.69 17.53
C PHE A 26 11.43 4.27 16.30
N ASN A 27 11.62 5.14 15.30
CA ASN A 27 12.39 4.81 14.09
C ASN A 27 13.82 4.35 14.44
N GLU A 28 14.45 4.98 15.44
CA GLU A 28 15.80 4.62 15.90
C GLU A 28 15.93 3.19 16.46
N LEU A 29 14.81 2.56 16.83
CA LEU A 29 14.79 1.17 17.31
C LEU A 29 14.92 0.15 16.17
N ASN A 30 14.70 0.58 14.93
CA ASN A 30 14.98 -0.27 13.76
C ASN A 30 16.50 -0.34 13.54
N SER A 31 17.05 -1.56 13.56
CA SER A 31 18.49 -1.79 13.38
C SER A 31 19.03 -1.19 12.09
N ASP A 32 18.22 -1.09 11.04
CA ASP A 32 18.63 -0.51 9.76
C ASP A 32 18.95 1.00 9.89
N MET A 33 18.39 1.72 10.87
CA MET A 33 18.69 3.14 11.10
C MET A 33 20.10 3.36 11.68
N SER A 34 20.73 2.30 12.19
CA SER A 34 22.13 2.31 12.60
C SER A 34 23.10 1.83 11.50
N ASP A 35 22.57 1.33 10.37
CA ASP A 35 23.37 0.81 9.26
C ASP A 35 23.56 1.87 8.17
N SER A 36 24.81 2.24 7.90
CA SER A 36 25.19 3.20 6.86
C SER A 36 24.68 2.89 5.45
N ARG A 37 24.29 1.64 5.17
CA ARG A 37 23.71 1.23 3.89
C ARG A 37 22.25 1.65 3.74
N TYR A 38 21.54 1.84 4.85
CA TYR A 38 20.09 1.99 4.88
C TYR A 38 19.66 3.29 5.54
N ASN A 39 20.49 3.96 6.34
CA ASN A 39 20.10 5.16 7.08
C ASN A 39 20.37 6.49 6.35
N THR A 40 20.37 6.45 5.01
CA THR A 40 20.47 7.65 4.17
C THR A 40 19.20 7.80 3.34
N GLU A 41 18.93 9.02 2.87
CA GLU A 41 17.73 9.36 2.08
C GLU A 41 17.46 8.37 0.94
N LEU A 42 18.49 7.94 0.21
CA LEU A 42 18.36 6.97 -0.87
C LEU A 42 18.63 5.53 -0.43
N GLY A 43 19.47 5.32 0.60
CA GLY A 43 19.89 4.00 1.05
C GLY A 43 20.38 3.12 -0.11
N ILE A 44 19.68 2.01 -0.37
CA ILE A 44 19.99 1.09 -1.48
C ILE A 44 19.38 1.48 -2.84
N TYR A 45 18.58 2.53 -2.89
CA TYR A 45 17.81 2.90 -4.08
C TYR A 45 18.53 3.92 -4.95
N LYS A 46 18.07 4.00 -6.20
CA LYS A 46 18.46 5.08 -7.11
C LYS A 46 17.46 6.22 -6.99
N GLU A 47 17.96 7.45 -7.11
CA GLU A 47 17.13 8.64 -7.20
C GLU A 47 16.10 8.48 -8.33
N HIS A 48 14.85 8.85 -8.06
CA HIS A 48 13.71 8.77 -8.97
C HIS A 48 13.46 7.39 -9.60
N CYS A 49 13.80 6.31 -8.89
CA CYS A 49 13.55 4.95 -9.38
C CYS A 49 12.05 4.61 -9.47
N GLY A 50 11.19 5.33 -8.75
CA GLY A 50 9.75 5.16 -8.75
C GLY A 50 9.27 4.05 -7.83
N LEU A 51 8.02 4.18 -7.37
CA LEU A 51 7.46 3.32 -6.31
C LEU A 51 7.47 1.83 -6.62
N ASP A 52 7.32 1.46 -7.90
CA ASP A 52 7.32 0.05 -8.31
C ASP A 52 8.67 -0.64 -8.16
N ASN A 53 9.76 0.11 -7.97
CA ASN A 53 11.12 -0.38 -7.74
C ASN A 53 11.55 -0.31 -6.28
N LEU A 54 10.66 0.11 -5.38
CA LEU A 54 10.91 0.17 -3.95
C LEU A 54 10.48 -1.12 -3.26
N THR A 55 11.16 -1.46 -2.18
CA THR A 55 10.68 -2.46 -1.21
C THR A 55 10.04 -1.71 -0.05
N LEU A 56 8.76 -1.95 0.19
CA LEU A 56 8.05 -1.42 1.35
C LEU A 56 8.01 -2.48 2.46
N ALA A 57 7.77 -2.04 3.69
CA ALA A 57 7.46 -2.93 4.81
C ALA A 57 6.36 -3.93 4.40
N TRP A 58 6.59 -5.22 4.68
CA TRP A 58 5.67 -6.26 4.29
C TRP A 58 4.34 -6.16 5.05
N GLY A 59 3.22 -6.34 4.35
CA GLY A 59 1.89 -6.26 4.92
C GLY A 59 0.81 -6.62 3.91
N HIS A 60 -0.45 -6.37 4.29
CA HIS A 60 -1.63 -6.70 3.49
C HIS A 60 -1.66 -6.04 2.11
N ASP A 61 -1.13 -4.82 1.96
CA ASP A 61 -1.01 -4.11 0.68
C ASP A 61 -0.27 -4.93 -0.39
N GLU A 62 1.00 -5.25 -0.14
CA GLU A 62 1.84 -5.99 -1.08
C GLU A 62 1.35 -7.44 -1.22
N TYR A 63 0.88 -8.07 -0.12
CA TYR A 63 0.33 -9.42 -0.17
C TYR A 63 -0.88 -9.50 -1.12
N LEU A 64 -1.90 -8.64 -0.94
CA LEU A 64 -3.09 -8.67 -1.77
C LEU A 64 -2.77 -8.25 -3.21
N TYR A 65 -1.88 -7.28 -3.40
CA TYR A 65 -1.37 -6.93 -4.74
C TYR A 65 -0.77 -8.15 -5.44
N GLN A 66 0.08 -8.93 -4.77
CA GLN A 66 0.71 -10.11 -5.35
C GLN A 66 -0.30 -11.24 -5.60
N VAL A 67 -1.25 -11.48 -4.71
CA VAL A 67 -2.35 -12.45 -4.92
C VAL A 67 -3.13 -12.10 -6.19
N LEU A 68 -3.55 -10.84 -6.33
CA LEU A 68 -4.33 -10.38 -7.47
C LEU A 68 -3.52 -10.32 -8.76
N LYS A 69 -2.24 -9.93 -8.69
CA LYS A 69 -1.32 -9.92 -9.84
C LYS A 69 -1.11 -11.31 -10.44
N HIS A 70 -1.08 -12.34 -9.59
CA HIS A 70 -0.93 -13.74 -10.01
C HIS A 70 -2.27 -14.46 -10.23
N HIS A 71 -3.39 -13.80 -9.97
CA HIS A 71 -4.71 -14.32 -10.27
C HIS A 71 -5.02 -14.18 -11.76
N LYS A 72 -5.19 -15.32 -12.44
CA LYS A 72 -5.32 -15.39 -13.91
C LYS A 72 -6.52 -14.62 -14.47
N ASP A 73 -7.59 -14.48 -13.70
CA ASP A 73 -8.85 -13.84 -14.13
C ASP A 73 -8.92 -12.38 -13.64
N ASN A 74 -7.82 -11.84 -13.09
CA ASN A 74 -7.78 -10.45 -12.63
C ASN A 74 -7.86 -9.47 -13.80
N LEU A 75 -8.92 -8.66 -13.79
CA LEU A 75 -9.16 -7.57 -14.72
C LEU A 75 -9.27 -6.21 -13.99
N ILE A 76 -8.87 -6.15 -12.71
CA ILE A 76 -8.80 -4.88 -11.97
C ILE A 76 -7.87 -3.92 -12.73
N PRO A 77 -8.33 -2.71 -13.08
CA PRO A 77 -7.50 -1.73 -13.76
C PRO A 77 -6.27 -1.35 -12.93
N GLU A 78 -5.24 -0.82 -13.59
CA GLU A 78 -4.02 -0.33 -12.94
C GLU A 78 -4.31 0.57 -11.74
N ALA A 79 -5.26 1.51 -11.88
CA ALA A 79 -5.68 2.39 -10.79
C ALA A 79 -6.14 1.62 -9.54
N GLY A 80 -6.93 0.55 -9.70
CA GLY A 80 -7.36 -0.29 -8.59
C GLY A 80 -6.22 -1.10 -7.98
N MET A 81 -5.30 -1.61 -8.81
CA MET A 81 -4.11 -2.32 -8.33
C MET A 81 -3.16 -1.40 -7.55
N VAL A 82 -2.98 -0.15 -8.00
CA VAL A 82 -2.22 0.89 -7.30
C VAL A 82 -2.86 1.23 -5.97
N MET A 83 -4.19 1.43 -5.95
CA MET A 83 -4.94 1.66 -4.71
C MET A 83 -4.67 0.54 -3.70
N ILE A 84 -4.78 -0.72 -4.11
CA ILE A 84 -4.52 -1.87 -3.22
C ILE A 84 -3.09 -1.88 -2.71
N ARG A 85 -2.11 -1.64 -3.59
CA ARG A 85 -0.68 -1.79 -3.26
C ARG A 85 -0.12 -0.69 -2.35
N TYR A 86 -0.73 0.49 -2.33
CA TYR A 86 -0.13 1.65 -1.67
C TYR A 86 -1.08 2.42 -0.75
N HIS A 87 -2.28 1.90 -0.44
CA HIS A 87 -3.26 2.59 0.41
C HIS A 87 -2.83 2.76 1.87
N SER A 88 -1.91 1.93 2.35
CA SER A 88 -1.31 2.08 3.68
C SER A 88 -0.05 2.94 3.68
N PHE A 89 0.38 3.47 2.53
CA PHE A 89 1.64 4.21 2.42
C PHE A 89 1.52 5.70 2.81
N TYR A 90 1.00 5.94 4.02
CA TYR A 90 0.68 7.27 4.56
C TYR A 90 1.85 8.26 4.57
N PRO A 91 3.08 7.86 4.95
CA PRO A 91 4.24 8.74 4.84
C PRO A 91 4.40 9.38 3.46
N TRP A 92 4.03 8.68 2.39
CA TRP A 92 4.03 9.21 1.03
C TRP A 92 2.75 9.99 0.70
N HIS A 93 1.58 9.33 0.68
CA HIS A 93 0.40 9.93 0.06
C HIS A 93 -0.25 11.08 0.89
N SER A 94 -0.03 11.04 2.21
CA SER A 94 -0.49 12.06 3.16
C SER A 94 0.67 12.91 3.69
N GLY A 95 1.78 12.27 4.05
CA GLY A 95 2.96 12.92 4.65
C GLY A 95 3.88 13.64 3.66
N GLY A 96 3.82 13.31 2.37
CA GLY A 96 4.63 13.94 1.33
C GLY A 96 6.11 13.55 1.34
N SER A 97 6.50 12.49 2.03
CA SER A 97 7.87 11.98 2.07
C SER A 97 8.26 11.19 0.82
N TYR A 98 9.54 10.78 0.77
CA TYR A 98 10.13 9.98 -0.30
C TYR A 98 10.20 10.65 -1.68
N THR A 99 10.14 11.99 -1.76
CA THR A 99 10.14 12.74 -3.03
C THR A 99 11.32 12.39 -3.95
N SER A 100 12.50 12.12 -3.37
CA SER A 100 13.72 11.76 -4.09
C SER A 100 13.69 10.35 -4.68
N LEU A 101 12.71 9.52 -4.30
CA LEU A 101 12.48 8.19 -4.85
C LEU A 101 11.36 8.17 -5.90
N LEU A 102 10.49 9.19 -5.93
CA LEU A 102 9.35 9.26 -6.85
C LEU A 102 9.79 9.56 -8.29
N CYS A 103 9.08 8.97 -9.25
CA CYS A 103 9.21 9.25 -10.68
C CYS A 103 7.90 9.83 -11.25
N ALA A 104 7.89 10.19 -12.53
CA ALA A 104 6.78 10.94 -13.14
C ALA A 104 5.41 10.23 -13.05
N LYS A 105 5.37 8.89 -13.14
CA LYS A 105 4.11 8.12 -13.06
C LYS A 105 3.48 8.16 -11.67
N ASP A 106 4.29 8.32 -10.62
CA ASP A 106 3.82 8.26 -9.23
C ASP A 106 2.92 9.46 -8.89
N LYS A 107 2.97 10.53 -9.70
CA LYS A 107 2.03 11.65 -9.63
C LYS A 107 0.59 11.22 -9.91
N GLU A 108 0.37 10.34 -10.89
CA GLU A 108 -0.96 9.81 -11.20
C GLU A 108 -1.40 8.85 -10.10
N TYR A 109 -0.49 8.00 -9.60
CA TYR A 109 -0.77 7.10 -8.48
C TYR A 109 -1.24 7.89 -7.25
N LEU A 110 -0.61 9.03 -6.95
CA LEU A 110 -1.00 9.89 -5.84
C LEU A 110 -2.43 10.42 -5.99
N ASN A 111 -2.88 10.75 -7.21
CA ASN A 111 -4.25 11.19 -7.46
C ASN A 111 -5.26 10.08 -7.15
N TRP A 112 -4.99 8.86 -7.63
CA TRP A 112 -5.85 7.69 -7.39
C TRP A 112 -5.91 7.32 -5.90
N ILE A 113 -4.76 7.30 -5.22
CA ILE A 113 -4.67 6.95 -3.80
C ILE A 113 -5.41 7.98 -2.94
N ARG A 114 -5.22 9.28 -3.20
CA ARG A 114 -5.91 10.33 -2.43
C ARG A 114 -7.41 10.31 -2.63
N ASP A 115 -7.89 9.88 -3.80
CA ASP A 115 -9.32 9.74 -4.02
C ASP A 115 -9.90 8.53 -3.26
N PHE A 116 -9.24 7.37 -3.37
CA PHE A 116 -9.60 6.16 -2.64
C PHE A 116 -9.55 6.33 -1.11
N ASN A 117 -8.50 6.97 -0.58
CA ASN A 117 -8.25 7.10 0.85
C ASN A 117 -9.37 7.87 1.58
N LYS A 118 -10.11 8.75 0.89
CA LYS A 118 -11.30 9.41 1.47
C LYS A 118 -12.33 8.37 1.91
N TYR A 119 -12.53 7.33 1.11
CA TYR A 119 -13.51 6.29 1.39
C TYR A 119 -12.98 5.31 2.43
N ASP A 120 -11.74 4.84 2.29
CA ASP A 120 -11.11 3.97 3.30
C ASP A 120 -11.14 4.62 4.69
N LEU A 121 -10.71 5.87 4.82
CA LEU A 121 -10.61 6.52 6.12
C LEU A 121 -11.97 6.95 6.68
N TYR A 122 -12.81 7.64 5.88
CA TYR A 122 -13.97 8.35 6.42
C TYR A 122 -15.29 7.58 6.36
N THR A 123 -15.33 6.39 5.75
CA THR A 123 -16.51 5.51 5.82
C THR A 123 -16.50 4.55 7.01
N LYS A 124 -15.38 4.49 7.76
CA LYS A 124 -15.26 3.71 9.00
C LYS A 124 -16.33 4.15 9.99
N SER A 125 -17.25 3.24 10.30
CA SER A 125 -18.37 3.51 11.22
C SER A 125 -18.75 2.26 11.99
N ASN A 126 -19.47 2.44 13.10
CA ASN A 126 -20.00 1.32 13.89
C ASN A 126 -21.19 0.62 13.23
N LYS A 127 -21.64 1.09 12.05
CA LYS A 127 -22.72 0.47 11.31
C LYS A 127 -22.19 -0.79 10.63
N THR A 128 -22.76 -1.93 10.98
CA THR A 128 -22.52 -3.20 10.30
C THR A 128 -23.55 -3.39 9.18
N TYR A 129 -23.16 -4.14 8.16
CA TYR A 129 -24.03 -4.53 7.05
C TYR A 129 -24.11 -6.04 7.03
N ASP A 130 -25.30 -6.57 6.78
CA ASP A 130 -25.46 -8.00 6.51
C ASP A 130 -24.86 -8.31 5.14
N LEU A 131 -24.04 -9.38 5.07
CA LEU A 131 -23.37 -9.75 3.83
C LEU A 131 -24.40 -10.16 2.76
N ASP A 132 -25.46 -10.88 3.13
CA ASP A 132 -26.47 -11.36 2.18
C ASP A 132 -27.26 -10.19 1.58
N GLU A 133 -27.42 -9.08 2.30
CA GLU A 133 -28.09 -7.86 1.79
C GLU A 133 -27.28 -7.14 0.70
N ILE A 134 -25.95 -7.18 0.78
CA ILE A 134 -25.06 -6.45 -0.16
C ILE A 134 -24.49 -7.35 -1.26
N LYS A 135 -24.58 -8.67 -1.09
CA LYS A 135 -23.95 -9.66 -1.98
C LYS A 135 -24.43 -9.53 -3.41
N ASP A 136 -25.73 -9.35 -3.63
CA ASP A 136 -26.32 -9.22 -4.97
C ASP A 136 -25.76 -8.02 -5.73
N TYR A 137 -25.31 -6.98 -5.02
CA TYR A 137 -24.67 -5.80 -5.62
C TYR A 137 -23.18 -6.04 -5.92
N TYR A 138 -22.42 -6.59 -4.97
CA TYR A 138 -20.96 -6.73 -5.11
C TYR A 138 -20.52 -7.98 -5.90
N LEU A 139 -21.27 -9.08 -5.84
CA LEU A 139 -20.90 -10.33 -6.50
C LEU A 139 -20.80 -10.19 -8.03
N PRO A 140 -21.71 -9.51 -8.74
CA PRO A 140 -21.54 -9.27 -10.18
C PRO A 140 -20.29 -8.44 -10.51
N ILE A 141 -19.92 -7.50 -9.64
CA ILE A 141 -18.70 -6.69 -9.78
C ILE A 141 -17.46 -7.57 -9.59
N ALA A 142 -17.43 -8.37 -8.52
CA ALA A 142 -16.35 -9.33 -8.27
C ALA A 142 -16.21 -10.31 -9.43
N ASN A 143 -17.29 -10.91 -9.90
CA ASN A 143 -17.28 -11.84 -11.03
C ASN A 143 -16.76 -11.19 -12.32
N LYS A 144 -17.10 -9.90 -12.55
CA LYS A 144 -16.61 -9.15 -13.71
C LYS A 144 -15.09 -8.95 -13.67
N TYR A 145 -14.52 -8.67 -12.50
CA TYR A 145 -13.10 -8.29 -12.38
C TYR A 145 -12.18 -9.39 -11.87
N LEU A 146 -12.71 -10.46 -11.28
CA LEU A 146 -11.96 -11.55 -10.67
C LEU A 146 -12.43 -12.93 -11.16
N GLY A 147 -13.43 -13.00 -12.04
CA GLY A 147 -14.00 -14.27 -12.48
C GLY A 147 -14.82 -14.98 -11.41
N THR A 148 -15.31 -16.18 -11.75
CA THR A 148 -16.11 -17.04 -10.85
C THR A 148 -15.33 -18.23 -10.29
N GLY A 149 -14.06 -18.36 -10.69
CA GLY A 149 -13.16 -19.42 -10.23
C GLY A 149 -12.55 -19.11 -8.86
N PRO A 150 -11.84 -20.08 -8.25
CA PRO A 150 -11.12 -19.84 -7.01
C PRO A 150 -9.99 -18.82 -7.23
N ILE A 151 -9.79 -17.98 -6.23
CA ILE A 151 -8.58 -17.17 -6.07
C ILE A 151 -7.62 -17.97 -5.19
N PHE A 152 -6.33 -17.99 -5.52
CA PHE A 152 -5.32 -18.66 -4.70
C PHE A 152 -4.59 -17.61 -3.87
N TRP A 153 -4.64 -17.77 -2.55
CA TRP A 153 -4.15 -16.82 -1.55
C TRP A 153 -3.16 -17.48 -0.59
#